data_AF-A0A497LIV7-F1
#
_entry.id   AF-A0A497LIV7-F1
#
_cell.length_a   1.000
_cell.length_b   1.000
_cell.length_c   1.000
_cell.angle_alpha   90.00
_cell.angle_beta   90.00
_cell.angle_gamma   90.00
#
_symmetry.space_group_name_H-M   'P 1'
#
loop_
_entity.id
_entity.type
_entity.pdbx_description
1 polymer ?
#
loop_
_entity_poly.entity_id
_entity_poly.type
_entity_poly.pdbx_seq_one_letter_code
_entity_poly.pdbx_strand_id
1 'polypeptide(L)' 'MSFIIQLSHCGLATTALVHGVLTLLSGVMLLVVRLSGRRPHGGWLEVLRAAHTTLGVLTGFYGAAAYLVAPW' A
#
# COMPACT_ATOMS: atom_id res chain seq x y z
N MET A 1 -27.73 8.28 -15.37
CA MET A 1 -27.19 6.91 -15.19
C MET A 1 -26.36 6.92 -13.92
N SER A 2 -26.94 6.48 -12.81
CA SER A 2 -26.22 6.41 -11.54
C SER A 2 -25.30 5.20 -11.59
N PHE A 3 -23.98 5.41 -11.71
CA PHE A 3 -22.98 4.37 -11.55
C PHE A 3 -22.96 3.96 -10.08
N ILE A 4 -23.82 3.00 -9.71
CA ILE A 4 -23.70 2.33 -8.41
C ILE A 4 -22.51 1.38 -8.56
N ILE A 5 -21.33 1.85 -8.14
CA ILE A 5 -20.15 1.00 -8.03
C ILE A 5 -20.46 -0.04 -6.96
N GLN A 6 -20.84 -1.26 -7.37
CA GLN A 6 -20.94 -2.39 -6.45
C GLN A 6 -19.54 -2.71 -5.94
N LEU A 7 -19.19 -2.14 -4.79
CA LEU A 7 -17.94 -2.38 -4.10
C LEU A 7 -18.00 -3.76 -3.45
N SER A 8 -17.21 -4.70 -3.95
CA SER A 8 -17.06 -6.02 -3.35
C SER A 8 -16.18 -5.92 -2.10
N HIS A 9 -16.73 -6.31 -0.92
CA HIS A 9 -15.96 -6.38 0.33
C HIS A 9 -14.68 -7.21 0.14
N CYS A 10 -14.79 -8.42 -0.42
CA CYS A 10 -13.66 -9.31 -0.66
C CYS A 10 -12.62 -8.70 -1.63
N GLY A 11 -13.07 -7.98 -2.65
CA GLY A 11 -12.17 -7.25 -3.56
C GLY A 11 -11.40 -6.13 -2.86
N LEU A 12 -12.08 -5.33 -2.04
CA LEU A 12 -11.46 -4.27 -1.24
C LEU A 12 -10.47 -4.84 -0.21
N ALA A 13 -10.85 -5.91 0.49
CA ALA A 13 -9.99 -6.58 1.46
C ALA A 13 -8.74 -7.18 0.80
N THR A 14 -8.90 -7.85 -0.35
CA THR A 14 -7.77 -8.45 -1.08
C THR A 14 -6.81 -7.37 -1.58
N THR A 15 -7.32 -6.28 -2.14
CA THR A 15 -6.48 -5.16 -2.58
C THR A 15 -5.77 -4.49 -1.41
N ALA A 16 -6.46 -4.25 -0.28
CA ALA A 16 -5.83 -3.73 0.94
C ALA A 16 -4.68 -4.63 1.42
N LEU A 17 -4.88 -5.96 1.43
CA LEU A 17 -3.85 -6.93 1.81
C LEU A 17 -2.65 -6.92 0.86
N VAL A 18 -2.88 -6.92 -0.45
CA VAL A 18 -1.80 -6.85 -1.45
C VAL A 18 -0.98 -5.57 -1.28
N HIS A 19 -1.63 -4.40 -1.20
CA HIS A 19 -0.93 -3.14 -0.93
C HIS A 19 -0.19 -3.19 0.42
N GLY A 20 -0.79 -3.80 1.45
CA GLY A 20 -0.19 -3.93 2.77
C GLY A 20 1.09 -4.76 2.77
N VAL A 21 1.09 -5.90 2.08
CA VAL A 21 2.29 -6.74 1.90
C VAL A 21 3.38 -5.96 1.16
N LEU A 22 3.05 -5.27 0.07
CA LEU A 22 4.01 -4.46 -0.68
C LEU A 22 4.56 -3.29 0.15
N THR A 23 3.71 -2.68 1.00
CA THR A 23 4.12 -1.62 1.93
C THR A 23 5.10 -2.16 2.96
N LEU A 24 4.84 -3.35 3.54
CA LEU A 24 5.76 -3.99 4.47
C LEU A 24 7.11 -4.31 3.82
N LEU A 25 7.09 -4.92 2.62
CA LEU A 25 8.31 -5.27 1.89
C LEU A 25 9.16 -4.02 1.57
N SER A 26 8.52 -2.98 1.03
CA SER A 26 9.20 -1.72 0.73
C SER A 26 9.71 -1.01 1.99
N GLY A 27 8.95 -1.07 3.10
CA GLY A 27 9.36 -0.52 4.39
C GLY A 27 10.57 -1.24 4.98
N VAL A 28 10.59 -2.58 4.92
CA VAL A 28 11.77 -3.38 5.32
C VAL A 28 12.97 -3.04 4.45
N MET A 29 12.79 -2.91 3.14
CA MET A 29 13.89 -2.54 2.24
C MET A 29 14.46 -1.14 2.57
N LEU A 30 13.59 -0.16 2.81
CA LEU A 30 13.99 1.18 3.26
C LEU A 30 14.71 1.14 4.61
N LEU A 31 14.25 0.31 5.55
CA LEU A 31 14.87 0.12 6.85
C LEU A 31 16.28 -0.49 6.73
N VAL A 32 16.44 -1.53 5.90
CA VAL A 32 17.74 -2.16 5.62
C VAL A 32 18.71 -1.14 5.02
N VAL A 33 18.27 -0.33 4.05
CA VAL A 33 19.11 0.73 3.47
C VAL A 33 19.52 1.73 4.55
N ARG A 34 18.60 2.16 5.40
CA ARG A 34 18.89 3.08 6.51
C ARG A 34 19.90 2.50 7.51
N LEU A 35 19.76 1.22 7.86
CA LEU A 35 20.66 0.54 8.80
C LEU A 35 22.02 0.21 8.18
N SER A 36 22.10 0.04 6.86
CA SER A 36 23.35 -0.28 6.17
C SER A 36 24.38 0.86 6.17
N GLY A 37 23.96 2.10 6.50
CA GLY A 37 24.81 3.28 6.47
C GLY A 37 25.33 3.66 5.07
N ARG A 38 24.96 2.91 4.03
CA ARG A 38 25.38 3.18 2.65
C ARG A 38 24.64 4.40 2.12
N ARG A 39 25.37 5.36 1.54
CA ARG A 39 24.74 6.41 0.76
C ARG A 39 24.14 5.80 -0.51
N PRO A 40 22.80 5.84 -0.67
CA PRO A 40 22.15 5.34 -1.87
C PRO A 40 22.68 6.12 -3.07
N HIS A 41 23.29 5.42 -4.02
CA HIS A 41 23.66 6.01 -5.31
C HIS A 41 22.49 5.79 -6.28
N GLY A 42 21.86 6.88 -6.70
CA GLY A 42 20.76 6.90 -7.68
C GLY A 42 19.38 7.25 -7.09
N GLY A 43 18.49 7.79 -7.94
CA GLY A 43 17.14 8.23 -7.56
C GLY A 43 16.14 7.12 -7.23
N TRP A 44 16.54 5.84 -7.32
CA TRP A 44 15.65 4.71 -7.04
C TRP A 44 15.14 4.70 -5.60
N LEU A 45 15.89 5.25 -4.64
CA LEU A 45 15.44 5.33 -3.24
C LEU A 45 14.26 6.31 -3.08
N GLU A 46 14.25 7.41 -3.83
CA GLU A 46 13.16 8.38 -3.81
C GLU A 46 11.89 7.76 -4.41
N VAL A 47 12.03 7.05 -5.53
CA VAL A 47 10.94 6.29 -6.15
C VAL A 47 10.41 5.22 -5.18
N LEU A 48 11.29 4.47 -4.52
CA LEU A 48 10.88 3.48 -3.53
C LEU A 48 10.14 4.11 -2.34
N ARG A 49 10.60 5.27 -1.87
CA ARG A 49 9.94 6.00 -0.78
C ARG A 49 8.57 6.49 -1.20
N ALA A 50 8.43 7.05 -2.41
CA ALA A 50 7.15 7.49 -2.95
C ALA A 50 6.20 6.31 -3.17
N ALA A 51 6.70 5.17 -3.67
CA ALA A 51 5.91 3.95 -3.80
C ALA A 51 5.45 3.43 -2.43
N HIS A 52 6.34 3.37 -1.45
CA HIS A 52 6.02 2.93 -0.08
C HIS A 52 4.93 3.79 0.56
N THR A 53 5.03 5.13 0.48
CA THR A 53 4.02 6.02 1.04
C THR A 53 2.69 5.92 0.30
N THR A 54 2.72 5.85 -1.04
CA THR A 54 1.51 5.68 -1.86
C THR A 54 0.80 4.37 -1.55
N LEU A 55 1.54 3.26 -1.49
CA LEU A 55 1.00 1.95 -1.13
C LEU A 55 0.40 1.96 0.28
N GLY A 56 1.08 2.58 1.26
CA GLY A 56 0.56 2.69 2.62
C GLY A 56 -0.74 3.48 2.72
N VAL A 57 -0.85 4.60 1.98
CA VAL A 57 -2.10 5.38 1.89
C VAL A 57 -3.21 4.55 1.24
N LEU A 58 -2.91 3.84 0.15
CA LEU A 58 -3.88 2.97 -0.52
C LEU A 58 -4.33 1.82 0.39
N THR A 59 -3.42 1.16 1.12
CA THR A 59 -3.77 0.13 2.11
C THR A 59 -4.76 0.67 3.14
N GLY A 60 -4.50 1.87 3.69
CA GLY A 60 -5.41 2.50 4.64
C GLY A 60 -6.78 2.80 4.03
N PHE A 61 -6.80 3.37 2.82
CA PHE A 61 -8.04 3.68 2.10
C PHE A 61 -8.88 2.43 1.79
N TYR A 62 -8.26 1.41 1.17
CA TYR A 62 -8.95 0.16 0.82
C TYR A 62 -9.36 -0.63 2.07
N GLY A 63 -8.56 -0.60 3.13
CA GLY A 63 -8.91 -1.21 4.42
C GLY A 63 -10.11 -0.53 5.08
N ALA A 64 -10.13 0.80 5.12
CA ALA A 64 -11.27 1.56 5.62
C ALA A 64 -12.53 1.32 4.78
N ALA A 65 -12.40 1.28 3.45
CA ALA A 65 -13.50 0.95 2.56
C ALA A 65 -14.03 -0.48 2.81
N ALA A 66 -13.15 -1.47 2.96
CA ALA A 66 -13.54 -2.84 3.28
C ALA A 66 -14.24 -2.93 4.65
N TYR A 67 -13.79 -2.15 5.64
CA TYR A 67 -14.42 -2.09 6.97
C TYR A 67 -15.85 -1.53 6.92
N LEU A 68 -16.10 -0.54 6.06
CA LEU A 68 -17.42 0.11 5.93
C LEU A 68 -18.38 -0.64 5.00
N VAL A 69 -17.87 -1.54 4.16
CA VAL A 69 -18.67 -2.36 3.25
C VAL A 69 -18.97 -3.71 3.91
N ALA A 70 -20.25 -4.06 4.04
CA ALA A 70 -20.63 -5.31 4.69
C ALA A 70 -20.12 -6.53 3.87
N PRO A 71 -19.67 -7.59 4.54
CA PRO A 71 -19.32 -8.85 3.89
C PRO A 71 -20.60 -9.55 3.46
N TRP A 72 -20.91 -9.52 2.17
CA TRP A 72 -22.03 -10.25 1.55
C TRP A 72 -21.52 -11.22 0.50
#